data_AF-A0A957ELL9-F1
#
_entry.id   AF-A0A957ELL9-F1
#
_cell.length_a   1.000
_cell.length_b   1.000
_cell.length_c   1.000
_cell.angle_alpha   90.00
_cell.angle_beta   90.00
_cell.angle_gamma   90.00
#
_symmetry.space_group_name_H-M   'P 1'
#
loop_
_entity.id
_entity.type
_entity.pdbx_description
1 polymer ?
#
loop_
_entity_poly.entity_id
_entity_poly.type
_entity_poly.pdbx_seq_one_letter_code
_entity_poly.pdbx_strand_id
1 'polypeptide(L)'
;GGEYNHYEFLDRTLRALEYNGDGALLNHAWLSVHNYHGLRPHDDPDGFWLYRRYDEIVQSHLGRSLPIIGTEGGSYHSDPQVEKEMLVWQYSYMRNREPYYLAFSVWLLANREGGSGDDAWEWQALFRAGFVHPVVTDFFYQNSR
;
A
#
# COMPACT_ATOMS: atom_id res chain seq x y z
N GLY A 1 -14.08 1.30 0.46
CA GLY A 1 -14.55 -0.02 -0.02
C GLY A 1 -14.32 -1.02 1.08
N GLY A 2 -15.33 -1.81 1.46
CA GLY A 2 -15.21 -2.64 2.67
C GLY A 2 -16.27 -3.71 2.87
N GLU A 3 -17.06 -4.06 1.85
CA GLU A 3 -18.12 -5.07 2.02
C GLU A 3 -17.61 -6.51 1.94
N TYR A 4 -16.34 -6.74 1.59
CA TYR A 4 -15.79 -8.09 1.43
C TYR A 4 -14.43 -8.27 2.11
N ASN A 5 -14.24 -9.42 2.78
CA ASN A 5 -12.96 -9.77 3.37
C ASN A 5 -11.93 -10.03 2.25
N HIS A 6 -10.97 -9.13 2.10
CA HIS A 6 -9.99 -9.19 1.02
C HIS A 6 -9.04 -10.39 1.10
N TYR A 7 -8.79 -10.93 2.30
CA TYR A 7 -8.02 -12.17 2.45
C TYR A 7 -8.81 -13.38 1.92
N GLU A 8 -10.10 -13.46 2.23
CA GLU A 8 -10.98 -14.51 1.70
C GLU A 8 -11.11 -14.39 0.17
N PHE A 9 -11.22 -13.16 -0.34
CA PHE A 9 -11.27 -12.91 -1.78
C PHE A 9 -10.01 -13.43 -2.49
N LEU A 10 -8.81 -13.13 -1.95
CA LEU A 10 -7.56 -13.63 -2.50
C LEU A 10 -7.48 -15.16 -2.46
N ASP A 11 -7.75 -15.77 -1.30
CA ASP A 11 -7.74 -17.24 -1.13
C ASP A 11 -8.67 -17.92 -2.15
N ARG A 12 -9.91 -17.44 -2.26
CA ARG A 12 -10.89 -18.00 -3.19
C ARG A 12 -10.51 -17.80 -4.65
N THR A 13 -9.89 -16.66 -4.99
CA THR A 13 -9.40 -16.39 -6.35
C THR A 13 -8.31 -17.40 -6.73
N LEU A 14 -7.36 -17.66 -5.83
CA LEU A 14 -6.28 -18.63 -6.08
C LEU A 14 -6.80 -20.06 -6.21
N ARG A 15 -7.74 -20.48 -5.36
CA ARG A 15 -8.41 -21.79 -5.48
C ARG A 15 -9.15 -21.93 -6.82
N ALA A 16 -9.81 -20.87 -7.28
CA ALA A 16 -10.53 -20.89 -8.54
C ALA A 16 -9.58 -21.03 -9.74
N LEU A 17 -8.45 -20.31 -9.73
CA LEU A 17 -7.40 -20.44 -10.75
C LEU A 17 -6.80 -21.85 -10.77
N GLU A 18 -6.54 -22.44 -9.60
CA GLU A 18 -6.07 -23.82 -9.49
C GLU A 18 -7.11 -24.81 -10.06
N TYR A 19 -8.36 -24.70 -9.62
CA TYR A 19 -9.46 -25.56 -10.09
C TYR A 19 -9.64 -25.52 -11.61
N ASN A 20 -9.48 -24.33 -12.22
CA ASN A 20 -9.60 -24.15 -13.67
C ASN A 20 -8.35 -24.62 -14.45
N GLY A 21 -7.24 -24.92 -13.78
CA GLY A 21 -5.96 -25.22 -14.42
C GLY A 21 -5.21 -23.99 -14.95
N ASP A 22 -5.62 -22.79 -14.54
CA ASP A 22 -5.10 -21.50 -15.01
C ASP A 22 -3.93 -20.96 -14.18
N GLY A 23 -3.38 -21.76 -13.26
CA GLY A 23 -2.29 -21.35 -12.36
C GLY A 23 -1.04 -20.80 -13.09
N ALA A 24 -0.83 -21.20 -14.35
CA ALA A 24 0.27 -20.69 -15.16
C ALA A 24 0.19 -19.18 -15.44
N LEU A 25 -1.01 -18.58 -15.42
CA LEU A 25 -1.18 -17.12 -15.57
C LEU A 25 -0.42 -16.35 -14.48
N LEU A 26 -0.30 -16.93 -13.29
CA LEU A 26 0.42 -16.33 -12.15
C LEU A 26 1.94 -16.31 -12.33
N ASN A 27 2.48 -16.90 -13.40
CA ASN A 27 3.90 -16.75 -13.76
C ASN A 27 4.16 -15.42 -14.49
N HIS A 28 3.11 -14.72 -14.93
CA HIS A 28 3.17 -13.45 -15.65
C HIS A 28 2.43 -12.33 -14.92
N ALA A 29 2.18 -12.50 -13.62
CA ALA A 29 1.38 -11.58 -12.82
C ALA A 29 2.17 -11.06 -11.60
N TRP A 30 1.67 -9.95 -11.06
CA TRP A 30 1.97 -9.47 -9.71
C TRP A 30 0.66 -9.28 -8.94
N LEU A 31 0.77 -9.18 -7.62
CA LEU A 31 -0.34 -8.91 -6.72
C LEU A 31 -0.36 -7.43 -6.34
N SER A 32 -1.48 -6.74 -6.53
CA SER A 32 -1.67 -5.38 -6.02
C SER A 32 -2.28 -5.41 -4.62
N VAL A 33 -1.77 -4.58 -3.71
CA VAL A 33 -2.27 -4.48 -2.33
C VAL A 33 -2.43 -3.03 -1.91
N HIS A 34 -3.48 -2.74 -1.16
CA HIS A 34 -3.77 -1.41 -0.63
C HIS A 34 -3.42 -1.41 0.87
N ASN A 35 -2.20 -0.99 1.21
CA ASN A 35 -1.61 -1.08 2.56
C ASN A 35 -1.94 0.16 3.39
N TYR A 36 -3.24 0.39 3.63
CA TYR A 36 -3.68 1.51 4.44
C TYR A 36 -3.35 1.28 5.91
N HIS A 37 -2.33 1.99 6.37
CA HIS A 37 -2.05 2.11 7.78
C HIS A 37 -3.12 2.97 8.47
N GLY A 38 -3.50 4.08 7.84
CA GLY A 38 -4.44 5.04 8.40
C GLY A 38 -4.01 5.52 9.79
N LEU A 39 -4.88 5.30 10.78
CA LEU A 39 -4.66 5.66 12.20
C LEU A 39 -4.22 4.47 13.08
N ARG A 40 -3.86 3.34 12.46
CA ARG A 40 -3.45 2.13 13.21
C ARG A 40 -2.11 2.36 13.94
N PRO A 41 -1.76 1.49 14.91
CA PRO A 41 -0.41 1.42 15.44
C PRO A 41 0.59 0.92 14.39
N HIS A 42 1.86 1.37 14.47
CA HIS A 42 2.93 1.01 13.51
C HIS A 42 3.17 -0.50 13.33
N ASP A 43 2.85 -1.31 14.33
CA ASP A 43 3.02 -2.76 14.39
C ASP A 43 1.73 -3.54 14.07
N ASP A 44 0.63 -2.86 13.72
CA ASP A 44 -0.60 -3.51 13.29
C ASP A 44 -0.37 -4.32 12.00
N PRO A 45 -0.60 -5.65 12.01
CA PRO A 45 -0.39 -6.50 10.85
C PRO A 45 -1.29 -6.14 9.66
N ASP A 46 -2.44 -5.50 9.90
CA ASP A 46 -3.38 -5.07 8.86
C ASP A 46 -3.12 -3.63 8.38
N GLY A 47 -2.04 -2.99 8.86
CA GLY A 47 -1.57 -1.69 8.40
C GLY A 47 -0.54 -1.79 7.27
N PHE A 48 0.66 -1.30 7.52
CA PHE A 48 1.74 -1.34 6.51
C PHE A 48 2.20 -2.77 6.21
N TRP A 49 2.09 -3.66 7.20
CA TRP A 49 2.55 -5.06 7.13
C TRP A 49 1.60 -6.00 6.37
N LEU A 50 0.45 -5.50 5.92
CA LEU A 50 -0.63 -6.27 5.28
C LEU A 50 -0.14 -7.20 4.15
N TYR A 51 0.84 -6.74 3.37
CA TYR A 51 1.41 -7.50 2.26
C TYR A 51 2.01 -8.85 2.68
N ARG A 52 2.47 -9.00 3.93
CA ARG A 52 3.01 -10.26 4.45
C ARG A 52 1.91 -11.31 4.57
N ARG A 53 0.72 -10.92 5.03
CA ARG A 53 -0.42 -11.82 5.12
C ARG A 53 -0.92 -12.25 3.74
N TYR A 54 -0.82 -11.36 2.75
CA TYR A 54 -1.08 -11.69 1.34
C TYR A 54 -0.06 -12.72 0.83
N ASP A 55 1.23 -12.55 1.11
CA ASP A 55 2.27 -13.51 0.73
C ASP A 55 2.07 -14.88 1.40
N GLU A 56 1.68 -14.93 2.67
CA GLU A 56 1.35 -16.19 3.36
C GLU A 56 0.23 -16.96 2.64
N ILE A 57 -0.81 -16.26 2.20
CA ILE A 57 -1.90 -16.86 1.42
C ILE A 57 -1.36 -17.38 0.09
N VAL A 58 -0.62 -16.55 -0.67
CA VAL A 58 -0.03 -16.95 -1.96
C VAL A 58 0.88 -18.17 -1.82
N GLN A 59 1.77 -18.18 -0.84
CA GLN A 59 2.66 -19.30 -0.53
C GLN A 59 1.90 -20.58 -0.21
N SER A 60 0.77 -20.49 0.51
CA SER A 60 -0.05 -21.66 0.83
C SER A 60 -0.69 -22.34 -0.40
N HIS A 61 -0.93 -21.59 -1.48
CA HIS A 61 -1.49 -22.11 -2.73
C HIS A 61 -0.43 -22.48 -3.77
N LEU A 62 0.65 -21.70 -3.87
CA LEU A 62 1.63 -21.82 -4.96
C LEU A 62 2.96 -22.42 -4.53
N GLY A 63 3.25 -22.51 -3.22
CA GLY A 63 4.56 -22.89 -2.70
C GLY A 63 5.68 -21.90 -3.04
N ARG A 64 5.33 -20.70 -3.50
CA ARG A 64 6.24 -19.59 -3.80
C ARG A 64 5.54 -18.25 -3.62
N SER A 65 6.32 -17.20 -3.40
CA SER A 65 5.82 -15.82 -3.41
C SER A 65 5.49 -15.37 -4.84
N LEU A 66 4.57 -14.42 -4.94
CA LEU A 66 4.38 -13.59 -6.13
C LEU A 66 5.02 -12.22 -5.91
N PRO A 67 5.47 -11.51 -6.96
CA PRO A 67 5.77 -10.10 -6.84
C PRO A 67 4.54 -9.34 -6.33
N ILE A 68 4.72 -8.47 -5.35
CA ILE A 68 3.65 -7.67 -4.73
C ILE A 68 3.96 -6.19 -4.94
N ILE A 69 2.96 -5.40 -5.32
CA ILE A 69 3.06 -3.94 -5.46
C ILE A 69 2.00 -3.31 -4.55
N GLY A 70 2.45 -2.50 -3.60
CA GLY A 70 1.59 -1.64 -2.79
C GLY A 70 1.12 -0.46 -3.62
N THR A 71 -0.05 -0.57 -4.26
CA THR A 71 -0.56 0.42 -5.22
C THR A 71 -1.21 1.62 -4.55
N GLU A 72 -1.71 1.44 -3.34
CA GLU A 72 -2.22 2.49 -2.46
C GLU A 72 -1.82 2.17 -1.03
N GLY A 73 -1.71 3.18 -0.17
CA GLY A 73 -1.41 2.97 1.23
C GLY A 73 -0.90 4.22 1.91
N GLY A 74 -0.27 4.04 3.06
CA GLY A 74 0.21 5.15 3.87
C GLY A 74 -0.61 5.35 5.14
N SER A 75 -0.10 6.25 5.96
CA SER A 75 -0.79 6.74 7.16
C SER A 75 -1.42 8.08 6.87
N TYR A 76 -2.45 8.44 7.62
CA TYR A 76 -3.04 9.78 7.59
C TYR A 76 -3.28 10.22 9.03
N HIS A 77 -3.02 11.48 9.34
CA HIS A 77 -3.22 11.99 10.69
C HIS A 77 -3.57 13.49 10.67
N SER A 78 -4.35 13.96 11.65
CA SER A 78 -4.70 15.39 11.73
C SER A 78 -3.48 16.27 12.05
N ASP A 79 -2.43 15.68 12.61
CA ASP A 79 -1.11 16.29 12.77
C ASP A 79 -0.17 15.81 11.65
N PRO A 80 0.23 16.70 10.71
CA PRO A 80 1.13 16.38 9.61
C PRO A 80 2.52 15.89 10.04
N GLN A 81 2.98 16.19 11.26
CA GLN A 81 4.28 15.71 11.73
C GLN A 81 4.23 14.22 12.06
N VAL A 82 3.16 13.76 12.71
CA VAL A 82 2.93 12.34 12.99
C VAL A 82 2.81 11.55 11.68
N GLU A 83 2.04 12.07 10.72
CA GLU A 83 1.91 11.46 9.40
C GLU A 83 3.26 11.40 8.66
N LYS A 84 4.04 12.49 8.69
CA LYS A 84 5.38 12.52 8.10
C LYS A 84 6.27 11.43 8.69
N GLU A 85 6.36 11.32 10.01
CA GLU A 85 7.24 10.33 10.66
C GLU A 85 6.91 8.89 10.23
N MET A 86 5.61 8.58 10.14
CA MET A 86 5.13 7.28 9.67
C MET A 86 5.47 7.02 8.20
N LEU A 87 5.23 8.00 7.31
CA LEU A 87 5.58 7.87 5.89
C LEU A 87 7.09 7.73 5.69
N VAL A 88 7.91 8.52 6.41
CA VAL A 88 9.37 8.40 6.37
C VAL A 88 9.81 7.00 6.78
N TRP A 89 9.22 6.43 7.84
CA TRP A 89 9.50 5.06 8.27
C TRP A 89 9.14 4.04 7.18
N GLN A 90 7.93 4.10 6.61
CA GLN A 90 7.46 3.17 5.57
C GLN A 90 8.36 3.20 4.32
N TYR A 91 8.68 4.39 3.82
CA TYR A 91 9.57 4.54 2.66
C TYR A 91 11.02 4.13 2.97
N SER A 92 11.50 4.37 4.19
CA SER A 92 12.83 3.93 4.60
C SER A 92 12.91 2.41 4.72
N TYR A 93 11.84 1.76 5.19
CA TYR A 93 11.74 0.30 5.28
C TYR A 93 11.92 -0.37 3.90
N MET A 94 11.43 0.25 2.83
CA MET A 94 11.53 -0.29 1.47
C MET A 94 12.97 -0.52 0.99
N ARG A 95 13.99 0.02 1.67
CA ARG A 95 15.40 -0.30 1.40
C ARG A 95 15.79 -1.73 1.80
N ASN A 96 15.12 -2.29 2.81
CA ASN A 96 15.41 -3.61 3.40
C ASN A 96 14.19 -4.54 3.40
N ARG A 97 13.21 -4.24 2.54
CA ARG A 97 11.99 -5.05 2.40
C ARG A 97 12.28 -6.50 2.02
N GLU A 98 11.26 -7.33 2.15
CA GLU A 98 11.21 -8.66 1.56
C GLU A 98 11.36 -8.58 0.04
N PRO A 99 12.05 -9.56 -0.58
CA PRO A 99 12.39 -9.52 -2.01
C PRO A 99 11.16 -9.52 -2.92
N TYR A 100 10.02 -10.02 -2.45
CA TYR A 100 8.78 -10.06 -3.21
C TYR A 100 7.96 -8.74 -3.19
N TYR A 101 8.17 -7.84 -2.22
CA TYR A 101 7.36 -6.61 -2.08
C TYR A 101 7.86 -5.40 -2.90
N LEU A 102 7.71 -5.41 -4.22
CA LEU A 102 8.45 -4.55 -5.16
C LEU A 102 8.38 -3.04 -4.95
N ALA A 103 7.21 -2.50 -4.62
CA ALA A 103 7.01 -1.05 -4.50
C ALA A 103 5.90 -0.70 -3.52
N PHE A 104 5.91 0.54 -3.05
CA PHE A 104 4.92 1.12 -2.15
C PHE A 104 4.57 2.54 -2.62
N SER A 105 3.27 2.82 -2.73
CA SER A 105 2.74 4.09 -3.22
C SER A 105 1.81 4.71 -2.18
N VAL A 106 2.11 5.95 -1.78
CA VAL A 106 1.29 6.72 -0.85
C VAL A 106 0.01 7.22 -1.49
N TRP A 107 -1.09 7.07 -0.76
CA TRP A 107 -2.37 7.73 -1.01
C TRP A 107 -2.47 8.96 -0.08
N LEU A 108 -2.64 10.19 -0.56
CA LEU A 108 -2.82 10.63 -1.94
C LEU A 108 -1.92 11.82 -2.27
N LEU A 109 -1.33 11.84 -3.47
CA LEU A 109 -0.49 12.95 -3.91
C LEU A 109 -1.29 14.27 -3.97
N ALA A 110 -2.36 14.30 -4.76
CA ALA A 110 -3.22 15.47 -4.89
C ALA A 110 -4.65 15.03 -5.24
N ASN A 111 -5.66 15.58 -4.56
CA ASN A 111 -7.06 15.19 -4.78
C ASN A 111 -7.77 16.17 -5.73
N ARG A 112 -8.15 17.37 -5.27
CA ARG A 112 -8.75 18.39 -6.16
C ARG A 112 -7.83 18.83 -7.29
N GLU A 113 -6.56 19.10 -6.98
CA GLU A 113 -5.54 19.43 -7.98
C GLU A 113 -5.27 18.25 -8.93
N GLY A 114 -5.57 17.02 -8.50
CA GLY A 114 -5.54 15.81 -9.32
C GLY A 114 -6.79 15.61 -10.19
N GLY A 115 -7.78 16.52 -10.13
CA GLY A 115 -9.02 16.48 -10.90
C GLY A 115 -10.18 15.74 -10.22
N SER A 116 -10.04 15.33 -8.96
CA SER A 116 -11.14 14.73 -8.20
C SER A 116 -12.18 15.77 -7.80
N GLY A 117 -13.47 15.40 -7.93
CA GLY A 117 -14.60 16.17 -7.39
C GLY A 117 -15.08 15.67 -6.03
N ASP A 118 -14.47 14.63 -5.47
CA ASP A 118 -14.81 14.08 -4.15
C ASP A 118 -13.93 14.71 -3.05
N ASP A 119 -14.55 15.52 -2.20
CA ASP A 119 -13.86 16.22 -1.13
C ASP A 119 -13.54 15.35 0.09
N ALA A 120 -14.08 14.12 0.16
CA ALA A 120 -13.92 13.25 1.32
C ALA A 120 -12.44 12.93 1.63
N TRP A 121 -11.57 12.99 0.62
CA TRP A 121 -10.15 12.61 0.71
C TRP A 121 -9.19 13.79 0.61
N GLU A 122 -9.68 15.01 0.41
CA GLU A 122 -8.84 16.21 0.22
C GLU A 122 -7.90 16.42 1.41
N TRP A 123 -8.35 16.09 2.61
CA TRP A 123 -7.54 16.27 3.82
C TRP A 123 -6.31 15.34 3.90
N GLN A 124 -6.30 14.22 3.15
CA GLN A 124 -5.19 13.27 3.06
C GLN A 124 -4.19 13.60 1.92
N ALA A 125 -4.47 14.64 1.13
CA ALA A 125 -3.65 14.98 -0.02
C ALA A 125 -2.32 15.65 0.40
N LEU A 126 -1.21 15.19 -0.16
CA LEU A 126 0.12 15.77 0.08
C LEU A 126 0.25 17.18 -0.52
N PHE A 127 -0.45 17.45 -1.62
CA PHE A 127 -0.52 18.75 -2.28
C PHE A 127 -1.96 19.26 -2.27
N ARG A 128 -2.13 20.48 -1.75
CA ARG A 128 -3.42 21.19 -1.68
C ARG A 128 -3.20 22.67 -1.95
N ALA A 129 -4.25 23.41 -2.29
CA ALA A 129 -4.16 24.87 -2.46
C ALA A 129 -3.59 25.53 -1.19
N GLY A 130 -2.42 26.17 -1.31
CA GLY A 130 -1.74 26.84 -0.20
C GLY A 130 -1.06 25.90 0.82
N PHE A 131 -0.96 24.60 0.54
CA PHE A 131 -0.35 23.63 1.45
C PHE A 131 0.44 22.55 0.71
N VAL A 132 1.64 22.27 1.22
CA VAL A 132 2.47 21.13 0.82
C VAL A 132 2.82 20.35 2.08
N HIS A 133 2.56 19.05 2.08
CA HIS A 133 2.79 18.20 3.25
C HIS A 133 4.30 18.14 3.59
N PRO A 134 4.68 18.23 4.87
CA PRO A 134 6.10 18.23 5.28
C PRO A 134 6.92 17.03 4.80
N VAL A 135 6.29 15.86 4.58
CA VAL A 135 7.00 14.69 4.00
C VAL A 135 7.58 14.98 2.62
N VAL A 136 6.90 15.83 1.85
CA VAL A 136 7.33 16.22 0.51
C VAL A 136 8.58 17.08 0.61
N THR A 137 8.55 18.12 1.43
CA THR A 137 9.66 19.09 1.57
C THR A 137 10.85 18.52 2.33
N ASP A 138 10.60 17.73 3.37
CA ASP A 138 11.63 17.30 4.32
C ASP A 138 12.23 15.93 3.97
N PHE A 139 11.58 15.13 3.11
CA PHE A 139 12.03 13.78 2.80
C PHE A 139 12.06 13.49 1.30
N PHE A 140 10.94 13.64 0.56
CA PHE A 140 10.90 13.26 -0.85
C PHE A 140 11.76 14.16 -1.76
N TYR A 141 11.78 15.48 -1.52
CA TYR A 141 12.59 16.41 -2.30
C TYR A 141 14.06 16.52 -1.87
N GLN A 142 14.54 15.66 -0.96
CA GLN A 142 15.96 15.62 -0.61
C GLN A 142 16.78 15.00 -1.73
N ASN A 143 17.31 15.83 -2.64
CA ASN A 143 18.16 15.42 -3.77
C ASN A 143 19.55 14.87 -3.38
N SER A 144 19.78 14.57 -2.11
CA SER A 144 21.09 14.15 -1.58
C SER A 144 20.92 13.13 -0.47
N ARG A 145 20.86 11.84 -0.83
CA ARG A 145 21.08 10.69 0.05
C ARG A 145 21.85 9.61 -0.67
#